data_AF-A0A3N9UCY9-F1
#
_entry.id   AF-A0A3N9UCY9-F1
#
_cell.length_a   1.000
_cell.length_b   1.000
_cell.length_c   1.000
_cell.angle_alpha   90.00
_cell.angle_beta   90.00
_cell.angle_gamma   90.00
#
_symmetry.space_group_name_H-M   'P 1'
#
loop_
_entity.id
_entity.type
_entity.pdbx_description
1 polymer ?
#
loop_
_entity_poly.entity_id
_entity_poly.type
_entity_poly.pdbx_seq_one_letter_code
_entity_poly.pdbx_strand_id
1 'polypeptide(L)' 'MNKFVLGFLYFPEDKSGYIPAAFEFLVLIILCALVFMWVRRISKKQEAKAKILEDRILSQRQQSTQKIEK' A
#
# COMPACT_ATOMS: atom_id res chain seq x y z
N MET A 1 -17.43 -16.58 -36.26
CA MET A 1 -17.14 -15.57 -35.22
C MET A 1 -17.88 -15.95 -33.95
N ASN A 2 -17.15 -16.09 -32.84
CA ASN A 2 -17.53 -16.85 -31.66
C ASN A 2 -18.62 -16.12 -30.83
N LYS A 3 -19.90 -16.50 -31.00
CA LYS A 3 -21.07 -15.97 -30.24
C LYS A 3 -20.97 -16.18 -28.72
N PHE A 4 -20.07 -17.06 -28.28
CA PHE A 4 -19.82 -17.34 -26.86
C PHE A 4 -19.21 -16.17 -26.09
N VAL A 5 -18.48 -15.26 -26.74
CA VAL A 5 -17.84 -14.13 -26.04
C VAL A 5 -18.84 -13.01 -25.73
N LEU A 6 -19.90 -12.87 -26.53
CA LEU A 6 -20.90 -11.80 -26.39
C LEU A 6 -21.95 -12.07 -25.30
N GLY A 7 -22.16 -13.33 -24.89
CA GLY A 7 -23.10 -13.68 -23.83
C GLY A 7 -22.55 -13.51 -22.40
N PHE A 8 -21.22 -13.51 -22.23
CA PHE A 8 -20.58 -13.35 -20.92
C PHE A 8 -20.71 -11.92 -20.36
N LEU A 9 -20.85 -10.91 -21.25
CA LEU A 9 -21.06 -9.51 -20.88
C LEU A 9 -22.55 -9.11 -20.90
N TYR A 10 -23.48 -10.07 -20.78
CA TYR A 10 -24.90 -9.76 -20.64
C TYR A 10 -25.16 -9.22 -19.23
N PHE A 11 -25.36 -7.90 -19.15
CA PHE A 11 -25.79 -7.25 -17.93
C PHE A 11 -27.30 -7.51 -17.74
N PRO A 12 -27.75 -8.14 -16.63
CA PRO A 12 -29.17 -8.24 -16.32
C PRO A 12 -29.91 -6.91 -16.47
N GLU A 13 -31.07 -6.95 -17.13
CA GLU A 13 -31.98 -5.79 -17.26
C GLU A 13 -32.44 -5.27 -15.89
N ASP A 14 -32.58 -6.19 -14.92
CA ASP A 14 -32.94 -5.89 -13.55
C ASP A 14 -31.77 -5.30 -12.77
N LYS A 15 -31.78 -3.98 -12.66
CA LYS A 15 -30.73 -3.19 -12.00
C LYS A 15 -30.68 -3.36 -10.47
N SER A 16 -31.62 -4.12 -9.91
CA SER A 16 -31.80 -4.35 -8.48
C SER A 16 -30.58 -4.97 -7.80
N GLY A 17 -29.83 -5.82 -8.51
CA GLY A 17 -28.60 -6.44 -7.99
C GLY A 17 -27.35 -5.55 -8.08
N TYR A 18 -27.34 -4.51 -8.91
CA TYR A 18 -26.13 -3.68 -9.12
C TYR A 18 -25.91 -2.65 -8.03
N ILE A 19 -26.99 -2.06 -7.53
CA ILE A 19 -26.93 -1.06 -6.44
C ILE A 19 -26.28 -1.66 -5.18
N PRO A 20 -26.72 -2.83 -4.66
CA PRO A 20 -26.07 -3.45 -3.51
C PRO A 20 -24.62 -3.86 -3.82
N ALA A 21 -24.35 -4.42 -5.00
CA ALA A 21 -22.98 -4.81 -5.38
C ALA A 21 -22.03 -3.60 -5.45
N ALA A 22 -22.48 -2.48 -6.01
CA ALA A 22 -21.70 -1.24 -6.06
C ALA A 22 -21.44 -0.67 -4.66
N PHE A 23 -22.43 -0.78 -3.76
CA PHE A 23 -22.28 -0.36 -2.36
C PHE A 23 -21.25 -1.22 -1.61
N GLU A 24 -21.32 -2.54 -1.73
CA GLU A 24 -20.33 -3.45 -1.15
C GLU A 24 -18.92 -3.18 -1.67
N PHE A 25 -18.79 -2.98 -2.99
CA PHE A 25 -17.51 -2.64 -3.60
C PHE A 25 -16.97 -1.30 -3.11
N LEU A 26 -17.84 -0.30 -2.93
CA LEU A 26 -17.47 1.01 -2.38
C LEU A 26 -16.97 0.88 -0.94
N VAL A 27 -17.65 0.08 -0.10
CA VAL A 27 -17.20 -0.21 1.27
C VAL A 27 -15.82 -0.86 1.27
N LEU A 28 -15.58 -1.84 0.40
CA LEU A 28 -14.27 -2.48 0.28
C LEU A 28 -13.18 -1.49 -0.16
N ILE A 29 -13.46 -0.64 -1.13
CA ILE A 29 -12.51 0.41 -1.56
C ILE A 29 -12.16 1.34 -0.39
N ILE A 30 -13.16 1.77 0.38
CA ILE A 30 -12.93 2.63 1.55
C ILE A 30 -12.03 1.92 2.55
N LEU A 31 -12.31 0.65 2.87
CA LEU A 31 -11.49 -0.13 3.80
C LEU A 31 -10.05 -0.28 3.29
N CYS A 32 -9.85 -0.60 2.01
CA CYS A 32 -8.52 -0.67 1.40
C CYS A 32 -7.78 0.66 1.49
N ALA A 33 -8.45 1.78 1.22
CA ALA A 33 -7.87 3.11 1.33
C ALA A 33 -7.45 3.42 2.78
N LEU A 34 -8.29 3.09 3.75
CA LEU A 34 -7.99 3.28 5.18
C LEU A 34 -6.79 2.45 5.63
N VAL A 35 -6.73 1.17 5.26
CA VAL A 35 -5.60 0.28 5.55
C VAL A 35 -4.33 0.84 4.91
N PHE A 36 -4.39 1.24 3.64
CA PHE A 36 -3.24 1.81 2.93
C PHE A 36 -2.73 3.09 3.61
N MET A 37 -3.64 3.98 4.02
CA MET A 37 -3.29 5.19 4.77
C MET A 37 -2.64 4.85 6.12
N TRP A 38 -3.14 3.84 6.83
CA TRP A 38 -2.57 3.40 8.10
C TRP A 38 -1.16 2.83 7.93
N VAL A 39 -0.96 1.93 6.96
CA VAL A 39 0.36 1.37 6.64
C VAL A 39 1.34 2.48 6.30
N ARG A 40 0.97 3.44 5.44
CA ARG A 40 1.84 4.59 5.11
C ARG A 40 2.25 5.40 6.34
N ARG A 41 1.33 5.62 7.29
CA ARG A 41 1.65 6.35 8.53
C ARG A 41 2.65 5.58 9.38
N ILE A 42 2.53 4.26 9.44
CA ILE A 42 3.48 3.39 10.15
C ILE A 42 4.85 3.43 9.45
N SER A 43 4.90 3.28 8.13
CA SER A 43 6.14 3.30 7.35
C SER A 43 6.94 4.58 7.57
N LYS A 44 6.30 5.76 7.55
CA LYS A 44 6.98 7.03 7.83
C LYS A 44 7.64 7.08 9.22
N LYS A 45 7.00 6.49 10.24
CA LYS A 45 7.57 6.41 11.59
C LYS A 45 8.75 5.46 11.64
N GLN A 46 8.71 4.36 10.90
CA GLN A 46 9.82 3.41 10.83
C GLN A 46 11.01 3.99 10.09
N GLU A 47 10.77 4.67 8.96
CA GLU A 47 11.79 5.36 8.16
C GLU A 47 12.58 6.37 9.00
N ALA A 48 11.89 7.22 9.78
CA ALA A 48 12.54 8.18 10.66
C ALA A 48 13.45 7.50 11.71
N LYS A 49 13.02 6.37 12.27
CA LYS A 49 13.82 5.60 13.24
C LYS A 49 15.02 4.93 12.58
N ALA A 50 14.84 4.38 11.38
CA ALA A 50 15.90 3.76 10.60
C ALA A 50 17.00 4.77 10.26
N LYS A 51 16.62 5.97 9.80
CA LYS A 51 17.56 7.05 9.49
C LYS A 51 18.43 7.45 10.69
N ILE A 52 17.83 7.59 11.88
CA ILE A 52 18.57 7.91 13.11
C ILE A 52 19.58 6.79 13.45
N LEU A 53 19.21 5.53 13.22
CA LEU A 53 20.11 4.39 13.45
C LEU A 53 21.26 4.37 12.44
N GLU A 54 20.98 4.61 11.16
CA GLU A 54 21.98 4.72 10.10
C GLU A 54 22.99 5.82 10.41
N ASP A 55 22.53 7.03 10.78
CA ASP A 55 23.40 8.15 11.14
C ASP A 55 24.31 7.83 12.33
N ARG A 56 23.81 7.10 13.34
CA ARG A 56 24.60 6.65 14.50
C ARG A 56 25.68 5.63 14.10
N ILE A 57 25.33 4.66 13.26
CA ILE A 57 26.30 3.65 12.79
C ILE A 57 27.37 4.31 11.92
N LEU A 58 26.99 5.24 11.05
CA LEU A 58 27.92 5.95 10.17
C LEU A 58 28.91 6.79 10.98
N SER A 59 28.43 7.54 11.96
CA SER A 59 29.28 8.35 12.84
C SER A 59 30.22 7.49 13.69
N GLN A 60 29.78 6.34 14.20
CA GLN A 60 30.67 5.38 14.89
C GLN A 60 31.73 4.78 13.96
N ARG A 61 31.37 4.45 12.71
CA ARG A 61 32.33 3.97 11.70
C ARG A 61 33.38 5.02 11.36
N GLN A 62 32.96 6.28 11.18
CA GLN A 62 33.91 7.37 10.91
C GLN A 62 34.86 7.59 12.09
N GLN A 63 34.37 7.56 13.32
CA GLN A 63 35.23 7.70 14.51
C GLN A 63 36.21 6.53 14.67
N SER A 64 35.80 5.30 14.36
CA SER A 64 36.69 4.13 14.42
C SER A 64 37.76 4.17 13.33
N THR A 65 37.42 4.54 12.09
CA THR A 65 38.41 4.73 11.01
C THR A 65 39.41 5.86 11.33
N GLN A 66 38.94 7.00 11.83
CA GLN A 66 39.80 8.13 12.23
C GLN A 66 40.74 7.82 13.40
N LYS A 67 40.40 6.81 14.22
CA LYS A 67 41.23 6.36 15.35
C LYS A 67 42.30 5.34 14.94
N ILE A 68 42.15 4.72 13.77
CA ILE A 68 43.12 3.79 13.20
C ILE A 68 44.18 4.56 12.38
N GLU A 69 43.81 5.72 11.83
CA GLU A 69 44.69 6.57 11.02
C GLU A 69 45.53 7.59 11.82
N LYS A 70 45.34 7.69 13.14
CA LYS A 70 46.14 8.51 14.08
C LYS A 70 47.05 7.63 14.93
#